data_AF-A0A3D0NER1-F1
#
_entry.id   AF-A0A3D0NER1-F1
#
_cell.length_a   1.000
_cell.length_b   1.000
_cell.length_c   1.000
_cell.angle_alpha   90.00
_cell.angle_beta   90.00
_cell.angle_gamma   90.00
#
_symmetry.space_group_name_H-M   'P 1'
#
loop_
_entity.id
_entity.type
_entity.pdbx_description
1 polymer ?
#
loop_
_entity_poly.entity_id
_entity_poly.type
_entity_poly.pdbx_seq_one_letter_code
_entity_poly.pdbx_strand_id
1 'polypeptide(L)'
;MIRPFFLILICVFHFSELYAHENLLARDSLQFEPTSNYRDVKVRGYTIRVNKLLIRDHKKLFKQAMEVMDHQLFKIERVLPNEAVKKLQQVTIWLEYEEPHHPCAVYHPGRQWLVDNGMNPDKVKCVEISNAENFVSWTISQPYMVLHELAHAYHDQYLKQGFENPDVSAAFRAAMKTEQYLKVLRWNGQQVKHYSTTNQMEYFAEATESYFGTNDYYPFIRPELELFDAGAAHMVEKAWGIEEQK
;
A
#
# COMPACT_ATOMS: atom_id res chain seq x y z
N MET A 1 -49.18 62.20 -22.66
CA MET A 1 -49.77 61.34 -21.61
C MET A 1 -49.18 59.95 -21.80
N ILE A 2 -48.12 59.63 -21.06
CA ILE A 2 -47.23 58.47 -21.28
C ILE A 2 -47.70 57.33 -20.39
N ARG A 3 -47.93 56.13 -20.95
CA ARG A 3 -48.13 54.88 -20.20
C ARG A 3 -46.88 54.00 -20.37
N PRO A 4 -46.27 53.48 -19.29
CA PRO A 4 -45.09 52.65 -19.39
C PRO A 4 -45.45 51.17 -19.59
N PHE A 5 -44.63 50.50 -20.41
CA PHE A 5 -44.52 49.05 -20.49
C PHE A 5 -43.84 48.52 -19.22
N PHE A 6 -44.40 47.47 -18.59
CA PHE A 6 -43.69 46.65 -17.62
C PHE A 6 -43.07 45.45 -18.34
N LEU A 7 -41.73 45.41 -18.42
CA LEU A 7 -40.96 44.22 -18.77
C LEU A 7 -40.83 43.36 -17.50
N ILE A 8 -41.28 42.11 -17.55
CA ILE A 8 -40.93 41.09 -16.55
C ILE A 8 -39.58 40.51 -16.96
N LEU A 9 -38.53 40.86 -16.24
CA LEU A 9 -37.21 40.24 -16.36
C LEU A 9 -37.21 38.96 -15.50
N ILE A 10 -37.33 37.79 -16.13
CA ILE A 10 -37.11 36.51 -15.46
C ILE A 10 -35.60 36.35 -15.27
N CYS A 11 -35.13 36.57 -14.04
CA CYS A 11 -33.79 36.19 -13.62
C CYS A 11 -33.67 34.66 -13.59
N VAL A 12 -33.21 34.06 -14.68
CA VAL A 12 -32.72 32.68 -14.70
C VAL A 12 -31.28 32.71 -14.18
N PHE A 13 -31.11 32.74 -12.85
CA PHE A 13 -29.79 32.50 -12.25
C PHE A 13 -29.44 31.01 -12.35
N HIS A 14 -28.18 30.76 -12.74
CA HIS A 14 -27.55 29.48 -12.97
C HIS A 14 -27.65 28.54 -11.75
N PHE A 15 -28.58 27.59 -11.78
CA PHE A 15 -28.58 26.48 -10.82
C PHE A 15 -27.27 25.67 -10.88
N SER A 16 -26.63 25.56 -12.05
CA SER A 16 -25.38 24.80 -12.22
C SER A 16 -24.16 25.39 -11.53
N GLU A 17 -24.06 26.72 -11.42
CA GLU A 17 -22.90 27.39 -10.79
C GLU A 17 -22.99 27.38 -9.27
N LEU A 18 -24.19 27.51 -8.69
CA LEU A 18 -24.41 27.35 -7.26
C LEU A 18 -24.07 25.93 -6.77
N TYR A 19 -24.47 24.90 -7.52
CA TYR A 19 -24.12 23.50 -7.21
C TYR A 19 -22.61 23.21 -7.33
N ALA A 20 -21.91 23.86 -8.27
CA ALA A 20 -20.47 23.73 -8.41
C ALA A 20 -19.73 24.42 -7.25
N HIS A 21 -20.20 25.61 -6.84
CA HIS A 21 -19.59 26.39 -5.77
C HIS A 21 -19.85 25.79 -4.37
N GLU A 22 -21.02 25.20 -4.11
CA GLU A 22 -21.29 24.42 -2.89
C GLU A 22 -20.43 23.15 -2.82
N ASN A 23 -20.22 22.44 -3.95
CA ASN A 23 -19.34 21.27 -3.98
C ASN A 23 -17.86 21.62 -3.75
N LEU A 24 -17.40 22.79 -4.22
CA LEU A 24 -16.05 23.27 -3.93
C LEU A 24 -15.88 23.62 -2.44
N LEU A 25 -16.86 24.30 -1.84
CA LEU A 25 -16.83 24.63 -0.41
C LEU A 25 -17.00 23.39 0.50
N ALA A 26 -17.73 22.36 0.04
CA ALA A 26 -17.88 21.10 0.78
C ALA A 26 -16.59 20.25 0.73
N ARG A 27 -15.82 20.31 -0.37
CA ARG A 27 -14.50 19.66 -0.47
C ARG A 27 -13.49 20.27 0.48
N ASP A 28 -13.56 21.58 0.72
CA ASP A 28 -12.72 22.30 1.70
C ASP A 28 -13.07 21.98 3.17
N SER A 29 -14.13 21.18 3.44
CA SER A 29 -14.59 20.85 4.80
C SER A 29 -14.31 19.42 5.26
N LEU A 30 -13.81 18.55 4.39
CA LEU A 30 -13.46 17.17 4.75
C LEU A 30 -11.95 17.06 4.96
N GLN A 31 -11.56 16.54 6.14
CA GLN A 31 -10.16 16.33 6.51
C GLN A 31 -9.47 15.26 5.63
N PHE A 32 -10.25 14.37 5.02
CA PHE A 32 -9.79 13.29 4.15
C PHE A 32 -10.79 13.01 3.02
N GLU A 33 -10.33 12.33 1.97
CA GLU A 33 -11.20 11.84 0.90
C GLU A 33 -12.15 10.72 1.38
N PRO A 34 -13.49 10.92 1.32
CA PRO A 34 -14.46 9.96 1.85
C PRO A 34 -14.56 8.71 0.97
N THR A 35 -14.88 7.56 1.55
CA THR A 35 -15.00 6.26 0.85
C THR A 35 -15.97 6.29 -0.34
N SER A 36 -16.98 7.17 -0.31
CA SER A 36 -17.90 7.38 -1.43
C SER A 36 -17.24 7.94 -2.70
N ASN A 37 -16.04 8.54 -2.60
CA ASN A 37 -15.24 9.03 -3.72
C ASN A 37 -14.39 7.94 -4.38
N TYR A 38 -14.58 6.67 -4.02
CA TYR A 38 -13.84 5.55 -4.58
C TYR A 38 -14.74 4.60 -5.36
N ARG A 39 -14.12 3.80 -6.23
CA ARG A 39 -14.77 2.74 -6.99
C ARG A 39 -13.92 1.47 -6.91
N ASP A 40 -14.57 0.36 -6.62
CA ASP A 40 -13.92 -0.94 -6.60
C ASP A 40 -13.75 -1.49 -8.03
N VAL A 41 -12.55 -2.01 -8.30
CA VAL A 41 -12.15 -2.72 -9.51
C VAL A 41 -11.56 -4.07 -9.07
N LYS A 42 -11.95 -5.15 -9.76
CA LYS A 42 -11.40 -6.49 -9.48
C LYS A 42 -10.20 -6.76 -10.38
N VAL A 43 -9.09 -7.17 -9.78
CA VAL A 43 -7.86 -7.57 -10.48
C VAL A 43 -7.35 -8.82 -9.78
N ARG A 44 -7.21 -9.94 -10.51
CA ARG A 44 -6.59 -11.17 -9.97
C ARG A 44 -7.18 -11.65 -8.62
N GLY A 45 -8.51 -11.52 -8.47
CA GLY A 45 -9.22 -11.86 -7.23
C GLY A 45 -9.16 -10.78 -6.13
N TYR A 46 -8.24 -9.82 -6.21
CA TYR A 46 -8.13 -8.68 -5.29
C TYR A 46 -9.19 -7.62 -5.56
N THR A 47 -9.55 -6.88 -4.51
CA THR A 47 -10.33 -5.64 -4.60
C THR A 47 -9.38 -4.45 -4.61
N ILE A 48 -9.32 -3.74 -5.73
CA ILE A 48 -8.62 -2.46 -5.83
C ILE A 48 -9.66 -1.35 -5.72
N ARG A 49 -9.65 -0.63 -4.60
CA ARG A 49 -10.52 0.52 -4.35
C ARG A 49 -9.85 1.79 -4.86
N VAL A 50 -10.27 2.26 -6.03
CA VAL A 50 -9.58 3.33 -6.77
C VAL A 50 -10.27 4.66 -6.56
N ASN A 51 -9.49 5.70 -6.26
CA ASN A 51 -9.96 7.08 -6.16
C ASN A 51 -10.57 7.55 -7.50
N LYS A 52 -11.80 8.08 -7.48
CA LYS A 52 -12.50 8.51 -8.71
C LYS A 52 -11.81 9.67 -9.42
N LEU A 53 -11.04 10.51 -8.71
CA LEU A 53 -10.25 11.59 -9.33
C LEU A 53 -9.20 11.00 -10.27
N LEU A 54 -8.46 9.98 -9.83
CA LEU A 54 -7.47 9.26 -10.64
C LEU A 54 -8.11 8.72 -11.93
N ILE A 55 -9.29 8.10 -11.81
CA ILE A 55 -10.01 7.52 -12.95
C ILE A 55 -10.47 8.59 -13.95
N ARG A 56 -11.04 9.70 -13.45
CA ARG A 56 -11.73 10.69 -14.30
C ARG A 56 -10.77 11.66 -14.97
N ASP A 57 -9.82 12.17 -14.19
CA ASP A 57 -9.04 13.36 -14.57
C ASP A 57 -7.59 12.99 -14.94
N HIS A 58 -7.10 11.83 -14.46
CA HIS A 58 -5.73 11.35 -14.68
C HIS A 58 -5.69 10.00 -15.41
N LYS A 59 -6.53 9.83 -16.45
CA LYS A 59 -6.76 8.56 -17.17
C LYS A 59 -5.50 7.81 -17.60
N LYS A 60 -4.46 8.53 -18.07
CA LYS A 60 -3.20 7.91 -18.49
C LYS A 60 -2.47 7.30 -17.30
N LEU A 61 -2.33 8.05 -16.20
CA LEU A 61 -1.71 7.59 -14.97
C LEU A 61 -2.50 6.43 -14.37
N PHE A 62 -3.84 6.52 -14.33
CA PHE A 62 -4.71 5.43 -13.92
C PHE A 62 -4.41 4.13 -14.68
N LYS A 63 -4.35 4.20 -16.01
CA LYS A 63 -4.05 3.02 -16.84
C LYS A 63 -2.69 2.42 -16.49
N GLN A 64 -1.65 3.26 -16.38
CA GLN A 64 -0.30 2.80 -16.04
C GLN A 64 -0.24 2.19 -14.64
N ALA A 65 -0.86 2.83 -13.63
CA ALA A 65 -0.90 2.31 -12.27
C ALA A 65 -1.63 0.97 -12.19
N MET A 66 -2.73 0.79 -12.94
CA MET A 66 -3.43 -0.49 -12.99
C MET A 66 -2.63 -1.59 -13.71
N GLU A 67 -1.86 -1.26 -14.75
CA GLU A 67 -0.94 -2.20 -15.42
C GLU A 67 0.19 -2.63 -14.48
N VAL A 68 0.78 -1.68 -13.74
CA VAL A 68 1.79 -1.97 -12.71
C VAL A 68 1.20 -2.82 -11.60
N MET A 69 -0.01 -2.50 -11.11
CA MET A 69 -0.71 -3.28 -10.09
C MET A 69 -0.97 -4.72 -10.55
N ASP A 70 -1.48 -4.91 -11.78
CA ASP A 70 -1.69 -6.25 -12.34
C ASP A 70 -0.38 -7.05 -12.40
N HIS A 71 0.71 -6.42 -12.83
CA HIS A 71 2.03 -7.05 -12.86
C HIS A 71 2.56 -7.40 -11.46
N GLN A 72 2.41 -6.50 -10.48
CA GLN A 72 2.80 -6.75 -9.09
C GLN A 72 2.04 -7.96 -8.52
N LEU A 73 0.72 -7.97 -8.64
CA LEU A 73 -0.12 -9.06 -8.16
C LEU A 73 0.16 -10.38 -8.89
N PHE A 74 0.43 -10.35 -10.20
CA PHE A 74 0.85 -11.54 -10.94
C PHE A 74 2.12 -12.17 -10.39
N LYS A 75 3.14 -11.37 -10.08
CA LYS A 75 4.40 -11.88 -9.49
C LYS A 75 4.12 -12.54 -8.15
N ILE A 76 3.29 -11.92 -7.31
CA ILE A 76 2.92 -12.42 -5.98
C ILE A 76 2.21 -13.77 -6.08
N GLU A 77 1.21 -13.90 -6.96
CA GLU A 77 0.47 -15.15 -7.18
C GLU A 77 1.37 -16.31 -7.61
N ARG A 78 2.49 -16.02 -8.28
CA ARG A 78 3.41 -17.04 -8.78
C ARG A 78 4.38 -17.59 -7.75
N VAL A 79 4.65 -16.82 -6.70
CA VAL A 79 5.72 -17.14 -5.73
C VAL A 79 5.18 -17.52 -4.37
N LEU A 80 3.99 -17.05 -4.00
CA LEU A 80 3.37 -17.37 -2.72
C LEU A 80 2.53 -18.66 -2.77
N PRO A 81 2.40 -19.37 -1.63
CA PRO A 81 1.47 -20.48 -1.51
C PRO A 81 0.02 -20.06 -1.78
N ASN A 82 -0.74 -20.92 -2.47
CA ASN A 82 -2.14 -20.65 -2.84
C ASN A 82 -3.02 -20.25 -1.65
N GLU A 83 -2.84 -20.88 -0.48
CA GLU A 83 -3.61 -20.55 0.73
C GLU A 83 -3.27 -19.16 1.28
N ALA A 84 -2.03 -18.71 1.13
CA ALA A 84 -1.63 -17.36 1.48
C ALA A 84 -2.21 -16.33 0.49
N VAL A 85 -2.19 -16.63 -0.82
CA VAL A 85 -2.81 -15.78 -1.85
C VAL A 85 -4.31 -15.59 -1.57
N LYS A 86 -5.06 -16.65 -1.25
CA LYS A 86 -6.49 -16.56 -0.92
C LYS A 86 -6.78 -15.64 0.27
N LYS A 87 -5.93 -15.69 1.29
CA LYS A 87 -6.00 -14.78 2.45
C LYS A 87 -5.73 -13.34 2.03
N LEU A 88 -4.64 -13.10 1.28
CA LEU A 88 -4.28 -11.77 0.80
C LEU A 88 -5.33 -11.15 -0.13
N GLN A 89 -6.06 -11.94 -0.91
CA GLN A 89 -7.18 -11.47 -1.73
C GLN A 89 -8.35 -10.89 -0.91
N GLN A 90 -8.42 -11.17 0.41
CA GLN A 90 -9.39 -10.54 1.31
C GLN A 90 -8.95 -9.12 1.74
N VAL A 91 -7.67 -8.79 1.61
CA VAL A 91 -7.14 -7.45 1.92
C VAL A 91 -7.51 -6.50 0.80
N THR A 92 -8.18 -5.40 1.13
CA THR A 92 -8.48 -4.35 0.15
C THR A 92 -7.22 -3.53 -0.11
N ILE A 93 -6.93 -3.24 -1.37
CA ILE A 93 -5.87 -2.33 -1.78
C ILE A 93 -6.52 -1.02 -2.23
N TRP A 94 -6.18 0.09 -1.59
CA TRP A 94 -6.63 1.42 -1.98
C TRP A 94 -5.61 2.01 -2.96
N LEU A 95 -6.09 2.60 -4.05
CA LEU A 95 -5.24 3.29 -5.03
C LEU A 95 -5.68 4.74 -5.14
N GLU A 96 -4.84 5.61 -4.59
CA GLU A 96 -5.05 7.06 -4.56
C GLU A 96 -4.50 7.75 -5.80
N TYR A 97 -4.98 8.96 -6.06
CA TYR A 97 -4.25 9.86 -6.96
C TYR A 97 -3.01 10.40 -6.25
N GLU A 98 -3.23 11.15 -5.17
CA GLU A 98 -2.21 11.76 -4.32
C GLU A 98 -2.82 12.02 -2.93
N GLU A 99 -2.42 11.22 -1.95
CA GLU A 99 -2.79 11.32 -0.55
C GLU A 99 -1.57 11.83 0.24
N PRO A 100 -1.74 12.83 1.12
CA PRO A 100 -0.60 13.62 1.62
C PRO A 100 0.18 12.99 2.79
N HIS A 101 -0.32 11.93 3.44
CA HIS A 101 0.28 11.42 4.68
C HIS A 101 1.44 10.44 4.42
N HIS A 102 1.41 9.74 3.28
CA HIS A 102 2.45 8.76 2.95
C HIS A 102 2.99 8.99 1.54
N PRO A 103 4.31 8.81 1.34
CA PRO A 103 4.90 9.15 0.06
C PRO A 103 4.54 8.16 -1.05
N CYS A 104 4.22 6.90 -0.76
CA CYS A 104 3.88 5.93 -1.79
C CYS A 104 2.95 4.81 -1.33
N ALA A 105 3.40 3.91 -0.47
CA ALA A 105 2.64 2.75 -0.05
C ALA A 105 2.73 2.56 1.47
N VAL A 106 1.66 2.03 2.07
CA VAL A 106 1.59 1.74 3.51
C VAL A 106 0.47 0.75 3.83
N TYR A 107 0.68 -0.08 4.84
CA TYR A 107 -0.37 -0.87 5.48
C TYR A 107 -0.89 -0.17 6.75
N HIS A 108 -2.22 -0.13 6.92
CA HIS A 108 -2.86 0.58 8.03
C HIS A 108 -3.40 -0.37 9.11
N PRO A 109 -2.68 -0.64 10.20
CA PRO A 109 -3.09 -1.66 11.17
C PRO A 109 -4.22 -1.22 12.12
N GLY A 110 -4.41 0.08 12.34
CA GLY A 110 -5.22 0.60 13.44
C GLY A 110 -6.13 1.75 13.05
N ARG A 111 -7.44 1.61 13.30
CA ARG A 111 -8.45 2.63 13.00
C ARG A 111 -8.25 3.92 13.80
N GLN A 112 -7.88 3.80 15.08
CA GLN A 112 -7.77 4.98 15.95
C GLN A 112 -6.65 5.91 15.47
N TRP A 113 -5.51 5.35 15.07
CA TRP A 113 -4.41 6.14 14.53
C TRP A 113 -4.81 6.91 13.26
N LEU A 114 -5.59 6.29 12.37
CA LEU A 114 -6.14 6.97 11.19
C LEU A 114 -7.00 8.18 11.59
N VAL A 115 -7.92 8.01 12.56
CA VAL A 115 -8.75 9.10 13.07
C VAL A 115 -7.90 10.23 13.66
N ASP A 116 -6.95 9.88 14.53
CA ASP A 116 -6.12 10.85 15.25
C ASP A 116 -5.22 11.66 14.31
N ASN A 117 -4.86 11.11 13.15
CA ASN A 117 -4.05 11.77 12.13
C ASN A 117 -4.88 12.35 10.99
N GLY A 118 -6.21 12.35 11.08
CA GLY A 118 -7.07 12.96 10.06
C GLY A 118 -7.16 12.20 8.75
N MET A 119 -6.86 10.90 8.77
CA MET A 119 -6.98 10.01 7.62
C MET A 119 -8.34 9.30 7.60
N ASN A 120 -8.74 8.81 6.42
CA ASN A 120 -9.99 8.07 6.28
C ASN A 120 -9.94 6.78 7.13
N PRO A 121 -10.80 6.64 8.17
CA PRO A 121 -10.72 5.52 9.10
C PRO A 121 -11.19 4.18 8.50
N ASP A 122 -11.81 4.19 7.32
CA ASP A 122 -12.20 2.99 6.58
C ASP A 122 -11.02 2.31 5.88
N LYS A 123 -9.84 2.95 5.88
CA LYS A 123 -8.56 2.37 5.43
C LYS A 123 -7.97 1.37 6.44
N VAL A 124 -8.60 1.16 7.60
CA VAL A 124 -8.10 0.19 8.58
C VAL A 124 -8.02 -1.23 7.97
N LYS A 125 -6.93 -1.93 8.27
CA LYS A 125 -6.56 -3.27 7.75
C LYS A 125 -6.46 -3.34 6.21
N CYS A 126 -6.19 -2.22 5.54
CA CYS A 126 -5.95 -2.18 4.10
C CYS A 126 -4.48 -1.91 3.77
N VAL A 127 -4.10 -2.23 2.53
CA VAL A 127 -2.92 -1.65 1.89
C VAL A 127 -3.37 -0.39 1.16
N GLU A 128 -2.64 0.70 1.32
CA GLU A 128 -2.85 1.94 0.60
C GLU A 128 -1.66 2.21 -0.31
N ILE A 129 -1.95 2.46 -1.58
CA ILE A 129 -1.05 3.12 -2.52
C ILE A 129 -1.46 4.60 -2.55
N SER A 130 -0.84 5.39 -1.69
CA SER A 130 -1.12 6.81 -1.43
C SER A 130 -0.77 7.74 -2.59
N ASN A 131 0.13 7.34 -3.50
CA ASN A 131 0.47 8.16 -4.67
C ASN A 131 0.70 7.30 -5.91
N ALA A 132 -0.15 7.48 -6.93
CA ALA A 132 -0.10 6.67 -8.15
C ALA A 132 1.15 6.93 -9.01
N GLU A 133 1.69 8.15 -9.03
CA GLU A 133 2.90 8.48 -9.80
C GLU A 133 4.15 7.88 -9.15
N ASN A 134 4.27 8.00 -7.83
CA ASN A 134 5.34 7.35 -7.07
C ASN A 134 5.22 5.83 -7.17
N PHE A 135 4.03 5.26 -7.13
CA PHE A 135 3.84 3.82 -7.31
C PHE A 135 4.38 3.32 -8.66
N VAL A 136 4.04 4.01 -9.75
CA VAL A 136 4.51 3.64 -11.10
C VAL A 136 6.03 3.80 -11.22
N SER A 137 6.61 4.83 -10.62
CA SER A 137 8.04 5.12 -10.75
C SER A 137 8.92 4.30 -9.79
N TRP A 138 8.54 4.17 -8.53
CA TRP A 138 9.34 3.55 -7.48
C TRP A 138 9.37 2.03 -7.57
N THR A 139 8.33 1.40 -8.14
CA THR A 139 8.32 -0.06 -8.36
C THR A 139 9.41 -0.54 -9.33
N ILE A 140 10.11 0.35 -10.02
CA ILE A 140 11.31 0.03 -10.80
C ILE A 140 12.46 -0.36 -9.89
N SER A 141 12.70 0.39 -8.81
CA SER A 141 13.78 0.12 -7.84
C SER A 141 13.31 -0.70 -6.63
N GLN A 142 12.02 -0.71 -6.33
CA GLN A 142 11.37 -1.49 -5.26
C GLN A 142 10.41 -2.51 -5.89
N PRO A 143 10.94 -3.57 -6.52
CA PRO A 143 10.15 -4.41 -7.39
C PRO A 143 9.08 -5.21 -6.65
N TYR A 144 9.18 -5.44 -5.35
CA TYR A 144 8.17 -6.17 -4.56
C TYR A 144 7.46 -5.30 -3.51
N MET A 145 7.36 -3.99 -3.74
CA MET A 145 6.64 -3.04 -2.87
C MET A 145 5.22 -3.48 -2.48
N VAL A 146 4.41 -4.02 -3.40
CA VAL A 146 3.06 -4.49 -3.05
C VAL A 146 3.11 -5.73 -2.15
N LEU A 147 4.11 -6.60 -2.33
CA LEU A 147 4.32 -7.75 -1.47
C LEU A 147 4.77 -7.31 -0.07
N HIS A 148 5.58 -6.26 0.04
CA HIS A 148 5.98 -5.66 1.31
C HIS A 148 4.75 -5.30 2.16
N GLU A 149 3.86 -4.49 1.61
CA GLU A 149 2.66 -4.06 2.34
C GLU A 149 1.69 -5.21 2.61
N LEU A 150 1.56 -6.16 1.66
CA LEU A 150 0.77 -7.37 1.89
C LEU A 150 1.41 -8.30 2.93
N ALA A 151 2.73 -8.27 3.12
CA ALA A 151 3.40 -9.00 4.19
C ALA A 151 3.05 -8.39 5.55
N HIS A 152 2.99 -7.07 5.69
CA HIS A 152 2.44 -6.45 6.90
C HIS A 152 1.00 -6.88 7.16
N ALA A 153 0.14 -6.85 6.13
CA ALA A 153 -1.24 -7.30 6.24
C ALA A 153 -1.32 -8.77 6.67
N TYR A 154 -0.46 -9.63 6.12
CA TYR A 154 -0.42 -11.05 6.47
C TYR A 154 0.05 -11.29 7.90
N HIS A 155 1.11 -10.59 8.31
CA HIS A 155 1.64 -10.64 9.66
C HIS A 155 0.60 -10.23 10.69
N ASP A 156 -0.10 -9.12 10.47
CA ASP A 156 -1.13 -8.61 11.37
C ASP A 156 -2.37 -9.51 11.43
N GLN A 157 -2.88 -9.93 10.27
CA GLN A 157 -4.22 -10.53 10.18
C GLN A 157 -4.25 -12.05 10.24
N TYR A 158 -3.16 -12.73 9.86
CA TYR A 158 -3.16 -14.18 9.63
C TYR A 158 -2.09 -14.96 10.37
N LEU A 159 -1.04 -14.30 10.89
CA LEU A 159 -0.11 -14.96 11.79
C LEU A 159 -0.66 -15.04 13.20
N LYS A 160 -0.27 -16.10 13.92
CA LYS A 160 -0.63 -16.26 15.33
C LYS A 160 -0.08 -15.06 16.12
N GLN A 161 -0.98 -14.38 16.84
CA GLN A 161 -0.71 -13.17 17.63
C GLN A 161 -0.33 -11.92 16.81
N GLY A 162 -0.64 -11.90 15.51
CA GLY A 162 -0.43 -10.71 14.69
C GLY A 162 1.03 -10.25 14.70
N PHE A 163 1.25 -8.95 14.83
CA PHE A 163 2.59 -8.34 14.97
C PHE A 163 3.40 -8.76 16.21
N GLU A 164 2.75 -9.42 17.18
CA GLU A 164 3.39 -10.02 18.35
C GLU A 164 3.73 -11.50 18.12
N ASN A 165 3.81 -11.93 16.86
CA ASN A 165 4.18 -13.29 16.53
C ASN A 165 5.55 -13.65 17.18
N PRO A 166 5.61 -14.70 18.02
CA PRO A 166 6.79 -14.99 18.81
C PRO A 166 7.98 -15.45 17.97
N ASP A 167 7.73 -16.11 16.83
CA ASP A 167 8.78 -16.59 15.93
C ASP A 167 9.43 -15.40 15.21
N VAL A 168 8.62 -14.50 14.64
CA VAL A 168 9.12 -13.26 14.01
C VAL A 168 9.89 -12.40 15.01
N SER A 169 9.33 -12.21 16.20
CA SER A 169 9.97 -11.43 17.26
C SER A 169 11.29 -12.03 17.73
N ALA A 170 11.39 -13.36 17.80
CA ALA A 170 12.62 -14.06 18.18
C ALA A 170 13.69 -13.94 17.10
N ALA A 171 13.33 -14.16 15.84
CA ALA A 171 14.23 -14.02 14.69
C ALA A 171 14.78 -12.59 14.59
N PHE A 172 13.91 -11.59 14.66
CA PHE A 172 14.31 -10.17 14.67
C PHE A 172 15.31 -9.86 15.78
N ARG A 173 15.02 -10.25 17.03
CA ARG A 173 15.94 -10.00 18.17
C ARG A 173 17.27 -10.71 18.01
N ALA A 174 17.30 -11.90 17.41
CA ALA A 174 18.55 -12.61 17.13
C ALA A 174 19.36 -11.90 16.05
N ALA A 175 18.71 -11.52 14.94
CA ALA A 175 19.32 -10.81 13.82
C ALA A 175 19.91 -9.47 14.26
N MET A 176 19.18 -8.66 15.03
CA MET A 176 19.66 -7.34 15.46
C MET A 176 20.90 -7.39 16.37
N LYS A 177 21.13 -8.49 17.10
CA LYS A 177 22.35 -8.66 17.92
C LYS A 177 23.63 -8.83 17.12
N THR A 178 23.52 -9.20 15.85
CA THR A 178 24.70 -9.41 14.98
C THR A 178 25.23 -8.10 14.40
N GLU A 179 24.42 -7.03 14.43
CA GLU A 179 24.70 -5.73 13.80
C GLU A 179 24.96 -5.76 12.28
N GLN A 180 24.81 -6.92 11.62
CA GLN A 180 25.11 -7.07 10.19
C GLN A 180 24.22 -6.21 9.29
N TYR A 181 23.00 -5.88 9.76
CA TYR A 181 22.05 -5.03 9.05
C TYR A 181 22.38 -3.52 9.16
N LEU A 182 23.37 -3.11 9.96
CA LEU A 182 23.71 -1.70 10.14
C LEU A 182 24.37 -1.06 8.91
N LYS A 183 24.93 -1.87 8.01
CA LYS A 183 25.62 -1.40 6.81
C LYS A 183 25.52 -2.42 5.67
N VAL A 184 24.51 -2.25 4.83
CA VAL A 184 24.23 -3.11 3.67
C VAL A 184 24.20 -2.29 2.39
N LEU A 185 24.32 -2.95 1.24
CA LEU A 185 24.13 -2.28 -0.05
C LEU A 185 22.64 -2.00 -0.28
N ARG A 186 22.35 -0.84 -0.88
CA ARG A 186 21.06 -0.54 -1.49
C ARG A 186 21.14 -0.74 -3.00
N TRP A 187 20.01 -0.87 -3.69
CA TRP A 187 19.89 -1.07 -5.15
C TRP A 187 20.74 -0.10 -6.00
N ASN A 188 21.04 1.09 -5.49
CA ASN A 188 21.85 2.11 -6.14
C ASN A 188 23.36 2.03 -5.82
N GLY A 189 23.80 0.99 -5.11
CA GLY A 189 25.19 0.76 -4.71
C GLY A 189 25.65 1.51 -3.46
N GLN A 190 24.80 2.35 -2.85
CA GLN A 190 25.14 3.03 -1.60
C GLN A 190 25.11 2.06 -0.42
N GLN A 191 25.99 2.29 0.57
CA GLN A 191 25.93 1.58 1.85
C GLN A 191 25.06 2.35 2.83
N VAL A 192 24.04 1.68 3.38
CA VAL A 192 23.02 2.26 4.25
C VAL A 192 22.68 1.30 5.40
N LYS A 193 22.01 1.82 6.44
CA LYS A 193 21.36 0.98 7.43
C LYS A 193 20.14 0.31 6.78
N HIS A 194 20.00 -1.00 6.90
CA HIS A 194 18.86 -1.72 6.32
C HIS A 194 17.55 -1.29 6.99
N TYR A 195 16.49 -1.16 6.20
CA TYR A 195 15.17 -0.76 6.71
C TYR A 195 14.59 -1.74 7.74
N SER A 196 14.92 -3.03 7.64
CA SER A 196 14.58 -4.09 8.59
C SER A 196 15.03 -3.80 10.03
N THR A 197 15.95 -2.87 10.26
CA THR A 197 16.40 -2.47 11.61
C THR A 197 15.41 -1.58 12.35
N THR A 198 14.31 -1.17 11.71
CA THR A 198 13.30 -0.28 12.29
C THR A 198 12.49 -0.99 13.36
N ASN A 199 11.94 -2.17 13.04
CA ASN A 199 11.15 -3.00 13.95
C ASN A 199 10.96 -4.42 13.35
N GLN A 200 10.32 -5.32 14.09
CA GLN A 200 10.07 -6.69 13.67
C GLN A 200 9.10 -6.83 12.48
N MET A 201 8.25 -5.83 12.25
CA MET A 201 7.30 -5.82 11.13
C MET A 201 8.04 -5.53 9.82
N GLU A 202 8.93 -4.54 9.81
CA GLU A 202 9.82 -4.27 8.67
C GLU A 202 10.75 -5.44 8.41
N TYR A 203 11.34 -6.01 9.46
CA TYR A 203 12.19 -7.21 9.31
C TYR A 203 11.47 -8.36 8.61
N PHE A 204 10.19 -8.59 8.95
CA PHE A 204 9.39 -9.61 8.29
C PHE A 204 9.08 -9.28 6.83
N ALA A 205 8.68 -8.04 6.53
CA ALA A 205 8.32 -7.61 5.18
C ALA A 205 9.54 -7.62 4.24
N GLU A 206 10.65 -7.05 4.69
CA GLU A 206 11.93 -7.02 3.96
C GLU A 206 12.47 -8.43 3.67
N ALA A 207 12.46 -9.33 4.68
CA ALA A 207 12.87 -10.71 4.47
C ALA A 207 11.93 -11.47 3.52
N THR A 208 10.63 -11.16 3.54
CA THR A 208 9.64 -11.75 2.62
C THR A 208 9.95 -11.34 1.17
N GLU A 209 10.31 -10.08 0.92
CA GLU A 209 10.71 -9.62 -0.41
C GLU A 209 11.95 -10.36 -0.91
N SER A 210 13.01 -10.43 -0.10
CA SER A 210 14.24 -11.13 -0.47
C SER A 210 13.99 -12.62 -0.72
N TYR A 211 13.13 -13.26 0.08
CA TYR A 211 12.88 -14.70 -0.02
C TYR A 211 12.05 -15.10 -1.25
N PHE A 212 10.98 -14.38 -1.56
CA PHE A 212 10.08 -14.72 -2.67
C PHE A 212 10.37 -13.97 -3.96
N GLY A 213 11.22 -12.94 -3.90
CA GLY A 213 11.37 -11.98 -4.98
C GLY A 213 12.73 -11.29 -5.00
N THR A 214 12.69 -9.97 -5.03
CA THR A 214 13.87 -9.11 -5.03
C THR A 214 13.61 -7.91 -4.15
N ASN A 215 14.49 -7.67 -3.19
CA ASN A 215 14.47 -6.52 -2.30
C ASN A 215 15.33 -5.38 -2.88
N ASP A 216 15.11 -4.13 -2.48
CA ASP A 216 15.97 -2.98 -2.81
C ASP A 216 17.13 -2.76 -1.82
N TYR A 217 17.21 -3.55 -0.75
CA TYR A 217 18.32 -3.68 0.20
C TYR A 217 18.95 -5.07 0.12
N TYR A 218 20.27 -5.16 0.30
CA TYR A 218 20.96 -6.45 0.47
C TYR A 218 20.61 -7.06 1.84
N PRO A 219 20.24 -8.35 1.94
CA PRO A 219 20.24 -9.36 0.87
C PRO A 219 19.10 -9.16 -0.15
N PHE A 220 19.44 -9.10 -1.44
CA PHE A 220 18.49 -8.77 -2.50
C PHE A 220 17.61 -9.95 -2.88
N ILE A 221 18.15 -11.17 -2.82
CA ILE A 221 17.47 -12.40 -3.25
C ILE A 221 17.65 -13.53 -2.24
N ARG A 222 16.85 -14.58 -2.39
CA ARG A 222 16.78 -15.69 -1.44
C ARG A 222 18.12 -16.36 -1.10
N PRO A 223 18.99 -16.73 -2.06
CA PRO A 223 20.27 -17.35 -1.70
C PRO A 223 21.16 -16.42 -0.86
N GLU A 224 21.10 -15.11 -1.11
CA GLU A 224 21.82 -14.12 -0.30
C GLU A 224 21.21 -14.03 1.09
N LEU A 225 19.88 -14.06 1.22
CA LEU A 225 19.20 -14.08 2.52
C LEU A 225 19.57 -15.33 3.32
N GLU A 226 19.57 -16.51 2.70
CA GLU A 226 19.95 -17.77 3.36
C GLU A 226 21.40 -17.76 3.86
N LEU A 227 22.32 -17.12 3.12
CA LEU A 227 23.72 -16.98 3.53
C LEU A 227 23.92 -15.88 4.58
N PHE A 228 23.23 -14.76 4.44
CA PHE A 228 23.38 -13.60 5.30
C PHE A 228 22.66 -13.81 6.63
N ASP A 229 21.40 -14.24 6.59
CA ASP A 229 20.52 -14.44 7.74
C ASP A 229 19.63 -15.67 7.53
N ALA A 230 20.19 -16.86 7.75
CA ALA A 230 19.44 -18.12 7.71
C ALA A 230 18.25 -18.14 8.68
N GLY A 231 18.30 -17.34 9.77
CA GLY A 231 17.20 -17.19 10.72
C GLY A 231 16.01 -16.47 10.11
N ALA A 232 16.25 -15.39 9.35
CA ALA A 232 15.23 -14.71 8.56
C ALA A 232 14.58 -15.66 7.54
N ALA A 233 15.40 -16.39 6.78
CA ALA A 233 14.90 -17.32 5.77
C ALA A 233 13.98 -18.40 6.38
N HIS A 234 14.40 -19.00 7.51
CA HIS A 234 13.59 -19.97 8.22
C HIS A 234 12.31 -19.36 8.81
N MET A 235 12.38 -18.14 9.36
CA MET A 235 11.21 -17.42 9.84
C MET A 235 10.18 -17.20 8.72
N VAL A 236 10.62 -16.79 7.51
CA VAL A 236 9.73 -16.64 6.35
C VAL A 236 9.10 -17.99 6.00
N GLU A 237 9.89 -19.07 5.94
CA GLU A 237 9.37 -20.41 5.62
C GLU A 237 8.23 -20.85 6.54
N LYS A 238 8.44 -20.66 7.84
CA LYS A 238 7.47 -20.98 8.87
C LYS A 238 6.21 -20.13 8.78
N ALA A 239 6.39 -18.81 8.63
CA ALA A 239 5.27 -17.86 8.59
C ALA A 239 4.35 -18.08 7.38
N TRP A 240 4.94 -18.38 6.21
CA TRP A 240 4.19 -18.62 4.98
C TRP A 240 3.77 -20.08 4.79
N GLY A 241 4.16 -20.99 5.69
CA GLY A 241 3.72 -22.39 5.72
C GLY A 241 4.35 -23.26 4.62
N ILE A 242 5.64 -23.06 4.34
CA ILE A 242 6.37 -23.75 3.25
C ILE A 242 7.51 -24.65 3.74
N GLU A 243 7.64 -24.88 5.05
CA GLU A 243 8.68 -25.75 5.64
C GLU A 243 8.64 -27.18 5.10
N GLU A 244 7.47 -27.69 4.71
CA GLU A 244 7.26 -29.07 4.25
C GLU A 244 7.40 -29.26 2.72
N GLN A 245 7.80 -28.22 1.98
CA GLN A 245 7.85 -28.24 0.51
C GLN A 245 9.27 -28.33 -0.08
N LYS A 246 10.29 -28.55 0.76
CA LYS A 246 11.68 -28.84 0.36
C LYS A 246 11.97 -30.34 0.38
#